data_AF-A0A973R6L9-F1
#
_entry.id   AF-A0A973R6L9-F1
#
_cell.length_a   1.000
_cell.length_b   1.000
_cell.length_c   1.000
_cell.angle_alpha   90.00
_cell.angle_beta   90.00
_cell.angle_gamma   90.00
#
_symmetry.space_group_name_H-M   'P 1'
#
loop_
_entity.id
_entity.type
_entity.pdbx_description
1 polymer ?
#
loop_
_entity_poly.entity_id
_entity_poly.type
_entity_poly.pdbx_seq_one_letter_code
_entity_poly.pdbx_strand_id
1 'polypeptide(L)'
;MPGYDFEVRPQVLADYADALDAAARDLGAVREALAGTSVERGWFGRLPESGLLADRYAAHKEAELAAGAELGAWVARAAQGLRVTAGRYSGADRVVADLAGAVGAGALIAEVEEAGG
;
A
#
# COMPACT_ATOMS: atom_id res chain seq x y z
N MET A 1 -6.42 -6.16 -34.38
CA MET A 1 -6.75 -6.02 -32.95
C MET A 1 -6.09 -4.75 -32.47
N PRO A 2 -6.80 -3.83 -31.79
CA PRO A 2 -6.13 -2.71 -31.14
C PRO A 2 -5.21 -3.30 -30.06
N GLY A 3 -3.91 -3.05 -30.18
CA GLY A 3 -2.95 -3.38 -29.15
C GLY A 3 -3.22 -2.48 -27.96
N TYR A 4 -3.59 -3.06 -26.82
CA TYR A 4 -3.57 -2.32 -25.57
C TYR A 4 -2.09 -2.19 -25.20
N ASP A 5 -1.50 -1.02 -25.45
CA ASP A 5 -0.23 -0.70 -24.83
C ASP A 5 -0.44 -0.62 -23.32
N PHE A 6 0.15 -1.56 -22.61
CA PHE A 6 0.14 -1.59 -21.16
C PHE A 6 1.17 -0.58 -20.66
N GLU A 7 0.73 0.64 -20.42
CA GLU A 7 1.55 1.70 -19.84
C GLU A 7 1.43 1.66 -18.31
N VAL A 8 2.53 1.35 -17.63
CA VAL A 8 2.61 1.49 -16.17
C VAL A 8 3.00 2.91 -15.85
N ARG A 9 2.17 3.59 -15.06
CA ARG A 9 2.45 4.94 -14.55
C ARG A 9 2.99 4.83 -13.13
N PRO A 10 4.31 4.97 -12.88
CA PRO A 10 4.89 4.75 -11.56
C PRO A 10 4.30 5.67 -10.49
N GLN A 11 3.95 6.90 -10.87
CA GLN A 11 3.31 7.85 -9.97
C GLN A 11 1.96 7.34 -9.44
N VAL A 12 1.14 6.70 -10.29
CA VAL A 12 -0.16 6.15 -9.86
C VAL A 12 0.03 5.05 -8.82
N LEU A 13 1.07 4.21 -8.98
CA LEU A 13 1.41 3.18 -8.00
C LEU A 13 1.88 3.78 -6.67
N ALA A 14 2.66 4.87 -6.73
CA ALA A 14 3.11 5.58 -5.53
C ALA A 14 1.94 6.26 -4.80
N ASP A 15 1.06 6.97 -5.52
CA ASP A 15 -0.12 7.63 -4.96
C ASP A 15 -1.05 6.60 -4.29
N TYR A 16 -1.24 5.43 -4.93
CA TYR A 16 -2.06 4.37 -4.35
C TYR A 16 -1.41 3.75 -3.10
N ALA A 17 -0.08 3.61 -3.08
CA ALA A 17 0.63 3.18 -1.88
C ALA A 17 0.43 4.15 -0.71
N ASP A 18 0.42 5.45 -0.96
CA ASP A 18 0.19 6.47 0.06
C ASP A 18 -1.25 6.41 0.61
N ALA A 19 -2.23 6.14 -0.26
CA ALA A 19 -3.61 5.90 0.16
C ALA A 19 -3.73 4.65 1.06
N LEU A 20 -3.03 3.56 0.73
CA LEU A 20 -3.01 2.36 1.57
C LEU A 20 -2.33 2.61 2.92
N ASP A 21 -1.24 3.38 2.97
CA ASP A 21 -0.61 3.75 4.24
C ASP A 21 -1.51 4.62 5.12
N ALA A 22 -2.31 5.51 4.53
CA ALA A 22 -3.32 6.26 5.26
C ALA A 22 -4.38 5.32 5.83
N ALA A 23 -4.89 4.39 5.03
CA ALA A 23 -5.86 3.40 5.48
C ALA A 23 -5.31 2.49 6.60
N ALA A 24 -4.04 2.08 6.52
CA ALA A 24 -3.40 1.28 7.57
C ALA A 24 -3.30 2.05 8.90
N ARG A 25 -3.04 3.35 8.85
CA ARG A 25 -3.04 4.23 10.04
C ARG A 25 -4.43 4.38 10.63
N ASP A 26 -5.44 4.59 9.78
CA ASP A 26 -6.84 4.70 10.22
C ASP A 26 -7.33 3.41 10.88
N LEU A 27 -7.00 2.25 10.30
CA LEU A 27 -7.26 0.94 10.91
C LEU A 27 -6.57 0.79 12.28
N GLY A 28 -5.34 1.27 12.40
CA GLY A 28 -4.61 1.32 13.67
C GLY A 28 -5.36 2.13 14.73
N ALA A 29 -5.83 3.32 14.38
CA ALA A 29 -6.58 4.21 15.26
C ALA A 29 -7.93 3.61 15.69
N VAL A 30 -8.67 2.99 14.75
CA VAL A 30 -9.94 2.29 15.06
C VAL A 30 -9.68 1.14 16.03
N ARG A 31 -8.62 0.36 15.81
CA ARG A 31 -8.24 -0.74 16.69
C ARG A 31 -7.89 -0.25 18.09
N GLU A 32 -7.15 0.85 18.22
CA GLU A 32 -6.83 1.46 19.52
C GLU A 32 -8.09 1.95 20.24
N ALA A 33 -9.02 2.58 19.53
CA ALA A 33 -10.31 2.99 20.09
C ALA A 33 -11.14 1.78 20.57
N LEU A 34 -11.17 0.69 19.79
CA LEU A 34 -11.83 -0.55 20.17
C LEU A 34 -11.16 -1.19 21.39
N ALA A 35 -9.83 -1.22 21.43
CA ALA A 35 -9.07 -1.77 22.55
C ALA A 35 -9.39 -1.01 23.85
N GLY A 36 -9.51 0.32 23.79
CA GLY A 36 -9.89 1.17 24.92
C GLY A 36 -11.35 1.00 25.39
N THR A 37 -12.22 0.41 24.58
CA THR A 37 -13.63 0.20 24.94
C THR A 37 -13.80 -1.02 25.83
N SER A 38 -14.12 -0.84 27.11
CA SER A 38 -14.43 -1.95 28.04
C SER A 38 -15.92 -2.03 28.32
N VAL A 39 -16.48 -3.24 28.29
CA VAL A 39 -17.85 -3.51 28.75
C VAL A 39 -17.74 -4.33 30.01
N GLU A 40 -18.22 -3.79 31.13
CA GLU A 40 -18.19 -4.50 32.40
C GLU A 40 -19.16 -5.68 32.39
N ARG A 41 -18.78 -6.78 33.04
CA ARG A 41 -19.65 -7.97 33.16
C ARG A 41 -21.02 -7.63 33.77
N GLY A 42 -21.09 -6.62 34.65
CA GLY A 42 -22.35 -6.15 35.24
C GLY A 42 -23.31 -5.47 34.26
N TRP A 43 -22.82 -4.97 33.12
CA TRP A 43 -23.65 -4.29 32.12
C TRP A 43 -24.56 -5.24 31.34
N PHE A 44 -24.23 -6.54 31.31
CA PHE A 44 -25.10 -7.59 30.77
C PHE A 44 -26.31 -7.89 31.68
N GLY A 45 -26.39 -7.26 32.86
CA GLY A 45 -27.54 -7.29 33.75
C GLY A 45 -27.83 -8.66 34.37
N ARG A 46 -29.07 -8.85 34.84
CA ARG A 46 -29.60 -10.12 35.35
C ARG A 46 -30.12 -11.04 34.24
N LEU A 47 -29.68 -10.84 32.99
CA LEU A 47 -30.08 -11.73 31.91
C LEU A 47 -29.68 -13.17 32.27
N PRO A 48 -30.53 -14.16 31.95
CA PRO A 48 -30.10 -15.55 31.93
C PRO A 48 -28.82 -15.63 31.09
N GLU A 49 -27.81 -16.35 31.58
CA GLU A 49 -26.53 -16.52 30.88
C GLU A 49 -25.68 -15.23 30.71
N SER A 50 -25.91 -14.18 31.51
CA SER A 50 -25.09 -12.93 31.48
C SER A 50 -23.57 -13.17 31.56
N GLY A 51 -23.13 -14.18 32.30
CA GLY A 51 -21.73 -14.62 32.34
C GLY A 51 -21.23 -15.12 30.99
N LEU A 52 -22.00 -15.97 30.31
CA LEU A 52 -21.68 -16.48 28.97
C LEU A 52 -21.65 -15.34 27.94
N LEU A 53 -22.57 -14.37 28.04
CA LEU A 53 -22.59 -13.21 27.15
C LEU A 53 -21.33 -12.35 27.32
N ALA A 54 -20.91 -12.10 28.56
CA ALA A 54 -19.70 -11.35 28.85
C ALA A 54 -18.44 -12.05 28.31
N ASP A 55 -18.35 -13.37 28.47
CA ASP A 55 -17.22 -14.16 27.99
C ASP A 55 -17.18 -14.19 26.46
N ARG A 56 -18.34 -14.32 25.80
CA ARG A 56 -18.45 -14.22 24.33
C ARG A 56 -18.08 -12.83 23.81
N TYR A 57 -18.49 -11.78 24.50
CA TYR A 57 -18.11 -10.42 24.14
C TYR A 57 -16.59 -10.22 24.23
N ALA A 58 -15.96 -10.69 25.33
CA ALA A 58 -14.52 -10.61 25.50
C ALA A 58 -13.77 -11.37 24.39
N ALA A 59 -14.18 -12.60 24.09
CA ALA A 59 -13.61 -13.41 23.02
C ALA A 59 -13.79 -12.75 21.63
N HIS A 60 -14.98 -12.22 21.35
CA HIS A 60 -15.25 -11.52 20.10
C HIS A 60 -14.38 -10.25 19.96
N LYS A 61 -14.31 -9.44 21.01
CA LYS A 61 -13.45 -8.24 21.03
C LYS A 61 -11.99 -8.60 20.76
N GLU A 62 -11.47 -9.66 21.38
CA GLU A 62 -10.09 -10.11 21.16
C GLU A 62 -9.87 -10.57 19.71
N ALA A 63 -10.81 -11.32 19.14
CA ALA A 63 -10.77 -11.75 17.74
C ALA A 63 -10.78 -10.55 16.77
N GLU A 64 -11.64 -9.55 17.00
CA GLU A 64 -11.69 -8.33 16.19
C GLU A 64 -10.39 -7.52 16.28
N LEU A 65 -9.77 -7.41 17.46
CA LEU A 65 -8.49 -6.75 17.62
C LEU A 65 -7.36 -7.46 16.87
N ALA A 66 -7.35 -8.80 16.88
CA ALA A 66 -6.38 -9.59 16.14
C ALA A 66 -6.59 -9.48 14.62
N ALA A 67 -7.83 -9.60 14.15
CA ALA A 67 -8.20 -9.47 12.74
C ALA A 67 -7.85 -8.08 12.19
N GLY A 68 -8.16 -7.02 12.95
CA GLY A 68 -7.80 -5.65 12.58
C GLY A 68 -6.28 -5.43 12.49
N ALA A 69 -5.51 -6.04 13.40
CA ALA A 69 -4.05 -6.00 13.34
C ALA A 69 -3.49 -6.69 12.10
N GLU A 70 -4.03 -7.86 11.76
CA GLU A 70 -3.64 -8.60 10.57
C GLU A 70 -3.98 -7.84 9.28
N LEU A 71 -5.20 -7.30 9.18
CA LEU A 71 -5.63 -6.50 8.05
C LEU A 71 -4.72 -5.27 7.86
N GLY A 72 -4.42 -4.54 8.93
CA GLY A 72 -3.49 -3.40 8.89
C GLY A 72 -2.10 -3.80 8.37
N ALA A 73 -1.59 -4.96 8.79
CA ALA A 73 -0.31 -5.49 8.30
C ALA A 73 -0.35 -5.86 6.81
N TRP A 74 -1.44 -6.45 6.32
CA TRP A 74 -1.62 -6.74 4.90
C TRP A 74 -1.67 -5.48 4.05
N VAL A 75 -2.41 -4.46 4.50
CA VAL A 75 -2.50 -3.17 3.81
C VAL A 75 -1.13 -2.48 3.73
N ALA A 76 -0.38 -2.45 4.83
CA ALA A 76 0.97 -1.90 4.86
C ALA A 76 1.94 -2.65 3.93
N ARG A 77 1.86 -3.99 3.88
CA ARG A 77 2.65 -4.80 2.93
C ARG A 77 2.28 -4.52 1.47
N ALA A 78 0.99 -4.34 1.18
CA ALA A 78 0.53 -3.97 -0.15
C ALA A 78 1.07 -2.60 -0.58
N ALA A 79 1.02 -1.60 0.31
CA ALA A 79 1.62 -0.29 0.09
C ALA A 79 3.13 -0.39 -0.22
N GLN A 80 3.87 -1.18 0.57
CA GLN A 80 5.29 -1.42 0.32
C GLN A 80 5.54 -2.07 -1.04
N GLY A 81 4.76 -3.09 -1.41
CA GLY A 81 4.86 -3.76 -2.71
C GLY A 81 4.65 -2.82 -3.89
N LEU A 82 3.68 -1.91 -3.77
CA LEU A 82 3.41 -0.88 -4.78
C LEU A 82 4.58 0.09 -4.91
N ARG A 83 5.17 0.56 -3.81
CA ARG A 83 6.35 1.45 -3.84
C ARG A 83 7.57 0.78 -4.47
N VAL A 84 7.83 -0.47 -4.12
CA VAL A 84 8.92 -1.25 -4.74
C VAL A 84 8.68 -1.36 -6.25
N THR A 85 7.44 -1.63 -6.65
CA THR A 85 7.07 -1.74 -8.08
C THR A 85 7.24 -0.41 -8.80
N ALA A 86 6.74 0.70 -8.24
CA ALA A 86 6.91 2.04 -8.77
C ALA A 86 8.40 2.39 -8.95
N GLY A 87 9.22 2.12 -7.92
CA GLY A 87 10.66 2.37 -7.98
C GLY A 87 11.37 1.58 -9.09
N ARG A 88 10.95 0.33 -9.35
CA ARG A 88 11.49 -0.50 -10.44
C ARG A 88 11.16 0.10 -11.81
N TYR A 89 9.92 0.52 -12.04
CA TYR A 89 9.52 1.13 -13.31
C TYR A 89 10.21 2.49 -13.54
N SER A 90 10.21 3.38 -12.55
CA SER A 90 10.93 4.67 -12.66
C SER A 90 12.44 4.49 -12.91
N GLY A 91 13.04 3.44 -12.34
CA GLY A 91 14.43 3.09 -12.60
C GLY A 91 14.66 2.60 -14.03
N ALA A 92 13.79 1.73 -14.53
CA ALA A 92 13.86 1.25 -15.92
C ALA A 92 13.67 2.40 -16.92
N ASP A 93 12.69 3.28 -16.70
CA ASP A 93 12.43 4.44 -17.55
C ASP A 93 13.64 5.38 -17.61
N ARG A 94 14.32 5.61 -16.48
CA ARG A 94 15.55 6.40 -16.44
C ARG A 94 16.67 5.76 -17.26
N VAL A 95 16.89 4.45 -17.12
CA VAL A 95 17.91 3.74 -17.90
C VAL A 95 17.63 3.84 -19.39
N VAL A 96 16.37 3.67 -19.82
CA VAL A 96 15.99 3.82 -21.23
C VAL A 96 16.19 5.26 -21.72
N ALA A 97 15.81 6.26 -20.93
CA ALA A 97 16.02 7.67 -21.27
C ALA A 97 17.51 8.02 -21.39
N ASP A 98 18.34 7.54 -20.46
CA ASP A 98 19.80 7.75 -20.48
C ASP A 98 20.44 7.10 -21.72
N LEU A 99 20.03 5.86 -22.05
CA LEU A 99 20.48 5.15 -23.27
C LEU A 99 20.03 5.88 -24.54
N ALA A 100 18.78 6.31 -24.62
CA ALA A 100 18.26 7.05 -25.77
C ALA A 100 18.99 8.39 -25.95
N GLY A 101 19.28 9.10 -24.86
CA GLY A 101 20.08 10.32 -24.87
C GLY A 101 21.52 10.08 -25.33
N ALA A 102 22.16 9.01 -24.85
CA ALA A 102 23.52 8.64 -25.27
C ALA A 102 23.60 8.28 -26.76
N VAL A 103 22.61 7.55 -27.29
CA VAL A 103 22.54 7.23 -28.73
C VAL A 103 22.30 8.49 -29.56
N GLY A 104 21.38 9.36 -29.15
CA GLY A 104 21.11 10.63 -29.84
C GLY A 104 22.32 11.58 -29.85
N ALA A 105 23.07 11.64 -28.75
CA ALA A 105 24.31 12.41 -28.67
C ALA A 105 25.42 11.83 -29.57
N GLY A 106 25.55 10.50 -29.63
CA GLY A 106 26.51 9.84 -30.52
C GLY A 106 26.21 10.07 -32.00
N ALA A 107 24.93 10.09 -32.39
CA ALA A 107 24.51 10.39 -33.76
C ALA A 107 24.84 11.85 -34.16
N LEU A 108 24.62 12.81 -33.26
CA LEU A 108 24.96 14.22 -33.50
C LEU A 108 26.47 14.46 -33.66
N ILE A 109 27.31 13.72 -32.94
CA ILE A 109 28.77 13.84 -33.07
C ILE A 109 29.24 13.32 -34.44
N ALA A 110 28.67 12.21 -34.91
CA ALA A 110 29.02 11.62 -36.21
C ALA A 110 28.62 12.54 -37.38
N GLU A 111 27.47 13.21 -37.33
CA GLU A 111 27.05 14.18 -38.36
C GLU A 111 27.94 15.43 -38.41
N VAL A 112 28.46 15.88 -37.26
CA VAL A 112 29.38 17.04 -37.20
C VAL A 112 30.76 16.69 -37.74
N GLU A 113 31.25 15.45 -37.54
CA GLU A 113 32.51 14.99 -38.15
C GLU A 113 32.40 14.82 -39.67
N GLU A 114 31.27 14.35 -40.21
CA GLU A 114 31.07 14.27 -41.67
C GLU A 114 30.89 15.65 -42.34
N ALA A 115 30.29 16.63 -41.65
CA ALA A 115 30.06 17.96 -42.21
C ALA A 115 31.27 18.92 -42.11
N GLY A 116 32.29 18.56 -41.32
CA GLY A 116 33.47 19.38 -41.04
C GLY A 116 34.76 18.97 -41.76
N GLY A 117 34.74 17.91 -42.56
CA GLY A 117 35.88 17.43 -43.38
C GLY A 117 35.74 17.77 -44.85
#